data_AF-Q010Z5-F1
#
_entry.id   AF-Q010Z5-F1
#
_cell.length_a   1.000
_cell.length_b   1.000
_cell.length_c   1.000
_cell.angle_alpha   90.00
_cell.angle_beta   90.00
_cell.angle_gamma   90.00
#
_symmetry.space_group_name_H-M   'P 1'
#
loop_
_entity.id
_entity.type
_entity.pdbx_description
1 polymer ?
#
loop_
_entity_poly.entity_id
_entity_poly.type
_entity_poly.pdbx_seq_one_letter_code
_entity_poly.pdbx_strand_id
1 'polypeptide(L)'
;MRVSTAAVVRLPPSTSRRVRARAELNESDRTRRTNRWIDDIIIGWSLCPFAKPLRKTTQSLTVLVTNARALEKTCESEASRLMRAPTSSPHTTLLVLEEDVSWEEFMDGPAAACARACERATGDEVTVVPFHPEATFDGESACGNFTSRSPHATVHLLRKVDIERAENAWYVDEEREDIRLRNVEYLNALGVDELRRAFGEIARG
;
A
#
# COMPACT_ATOMS: atom_id res chain seq x y z
N MET A 1 -30.67 15.11 56.63
CA MET A 1 -30.74 15.58 55.22
C MET A 1 -29.57 16.53 54.99
N ARG A 2 -28.88 16.35 53.86
CA ARG A 2 -27.71 17.09 53.32
C ARG A 2 -26.34 16.43 53.51
N VAL A 3 -25.96 15.84 52.37
CA VAL A 3 -24.81 15.04 51.99
C VAL A 3 -23.57 15.92 51.85
N SER A 4 -22.43 15.34 52.22
CA SER A 4 -21.07 15.87 52.09
C SER A 4 -20.66 16.10 50.63
N THR A 5 -20.05 17.25 50.33
CA THR A 5 -19.53 17.61 49.00
C THR A 5 -18.13 17.01 48.82
N ALA A 6 -18.03 15.91 48.08
CA ALA A 6 -16.75 15.35 47.65
C ALA A 6 -16.18 16.15 46.49
N ALA A 7 -14.94 16.62 46.64
CA ALA A 7 -14.17 17.24 45.58
C ALA A 7 -13.87 16.21 44.46
N VAL A 8 -14.34 16.50 43.24
CA VAL A 8 -14.04 15.69 42.05
C VAL A 8 -12.60 15.97 41.64
N VAL A 9 -11.68 15.09 42.00
CA VAL A 9 -10.34 15.05 41.42
C VAL A 9 -10.47 14.63 39.96
N ARG A 10 -10.25 15.57 39.03
CA ARG A 10 -10.14 15.25 37.61
C ARG A 10 -8.89 14.41 37.39
N LEU A 11 -9.08 13.13 37.13
CA LEU A 11 -8.02 12.26 36.61
C LEU A 11 -7.57 12.78 35.24
N PRO A 12 -6.25 12.84 34.97
CA PRO A 12 -5.77 13.17 33.63
C PRO A 12 -6.28 12.14 32.62
N PRO A 13 -6.53 12.53 31.36
CA PRO A 13 -7.02 11.61 30.34
C PRO A 13 -6.02 10.46 30.15
N SER A 14 -6.56 9.24 30.04
CA SER A 14 -5.78 8.01 29.91
C SER A 14 -4.76 8.09 28.78
N THR A 15 -3.57 7.56 29.04
CA THR A 15 -2.40 7.45 28.16
C THR A 15 -2.75 6.94 26.75
N SER A 16 -3.82 6.16 26.61
CA SER A 16 -4.33 5.63 25.34
C SER A 16 -4.73 6.72 24.33
N ARG A 17 -5.37 7.80 24.78
CA ARG A 17 -5.86 8.86 23.89
C ARG A 17 -4.73 9.77 23.40
N ARG A 18 -3.68 9.95 24.21
CA ARG A 18 -2.46 10.71 23.85
C ARG A 18 -1.57 9.94 22.88
N VAL A 19 -1.53 8.61 22.96
CA VAL A 19 -0.77 7.78 22.00
C VAL A 19 -1.46 7.76 20.64
N ARG A 20 -2.80 7.60 20.58
CA ARG A 20 -3.56 7.70 19.32
C ARG A 20 -3.45 9.08 18.68
N ALA A 21 -3.63 10.15 19.47
CA ALA A 21 -3.48 11.52 18.99
C ALA A 21 -2.05 11.85 18.53
N ARG A 22 -1.00 11.25 19.11
CA ARG A 22 0.39 11.42 18.64
C ARG A 22 0.70 10.63 17.37
N ALA A 23 0.09 9.47 17.17
CA ALA A 23 0.22 8.69 15.93
C ALA A 23 -0.48 9.39 14.74
N GLU A 24 -1.62 10.03 15.00
CA GLU A 24 -2.35 10.87 14.03
C GLU A 24 -1.61 12.18 13.67
N LEU A 25 -0.65 12.62 14.51
CA LEU A 25 0.11 13.86 14.34
C LEU A 25 1.48 13.68 13.66
N ASN A 26 1.83 12.47 13.20
CA ASN A 26 3.15 12.21 12.58
C ASN A 26 3.07 11.32 11.33
N GLU A 27 1.96 11.41 10.57
CA GLU A 27 1.91 10.83 9.23
C GLU A 27 2.89 11.59 8.33
N SER A 28 3.88 10.88 7.77
CA SER A 28 4.83 11.50 6.86
C SER A 28 4.13 11.99 5.58
N ASP A 29 4.70 12.99 4.90
CA ASP A 29 4.19 13.42 3.59
C ASP A 29 4.07 12.26 2.60
N ARG A 30 5.01 11.32 2.62
CA ARG A 30 4.98 10.12 1.77
C ARG A 30 3.78 9.23 2.08
N THR A 31 3.49 9.00 3.37
CA THR A 31 2.33 8.20 3.78
C THR A 31 1.03 8.86 3.32
N ARG A 32 0.87 10.18 3.51
CA ARG A 32 -0.30 10.93 3.06
C ARG A 32 -0.47 10.84 1.54
N ARG A 33 0.60 11.05 0.77
CA ARG A 33 0.59 10.99 -0.71
C ARG A 33 0.25 9.59 -1.22
N THR A 34 0.83 8.56 -0.61
CA THR A 34 0.52 7.17 -0.95
C THR A 34 -0.94 6.84 -0.63
N ASN A 35 -1.45 7.28 0.52
CA ASN A 35 -2.86 7.10 0.88
C ASN A 35 -3.80 7.79 -0.11
N ARG A 36 -3.46 9.02 -0.54
CA ARG A 36 -4.21 9.77 -1.54
C ARG A 36 -4.15 9.11 -2.93
N TRP A 37 -2.99 8.60 -3.35
CA TRP A 37 -2.87 7.82 -4.59
C TRP A 37 -3.80 6.60 -4.59
N ILE A 38 -3.86 5.87 -3.47
CA ILE A 38 -4.75 4.71 -3.35
C ILE A 38 -6.23 5.15 -3.49
N ASP A 39 -6.63 6.26 -2.86
CA ASP A 39 -8.02 6.72 -2.89
C ASP A 39 -8.41 7.34 -4.23
N ASP A 40 -7.62 8.28 -4.73
CA ASP A 40 -7.96 9.10 -5.89
C ASP A 40 -7.70 8.35 -7.21
N ILE A 41 -6.63 7.53 -7.26
CA ILE A 41 -6.18 6.86 -8.48
C ILE A 41 -6.60 5.38 -8.45
N ILE A 42 -6.12 4.59 -7.50
CA ILE A 42 -6.37 3.13 -7.52
C ILE A 42 -7.86 2.81 -7.34
N ILE A 43 -8.50 3.40 -6.33
CA ILE A 43 -9.93 3.23 -6.07
C ILE A 43 -10.76 4.15 -6.95
N GLY A 44 -10.40 5.43 -7.05
CA GLY A 44 -11.14 6.43 -7.80
C GLY A 44 -11.28 6.10 -9.28
N TRP A 45 -10.23 5.58 -9.92
CA TRP A 45 -10.26 5.16 -11.33
C TRP A 45 -10.59 3.67 -11.51
N SER A 46 -10.90 2.97 -10.42
CA SER A 46 -11.21 1.54 -10.41
C SER A 46 -10.14 0.68 -11.07
N LEU A 47 -8.86 0.97 -10.79
CA LEU A 47 -7.72 0.18 -11.29
C LEU A 47 -7.53 -1.13 -10.51
N CYS A 48 -8.06 -1.23 -9.29
CA CYS A 48 -8.05 -2.45 -8.50
C CYS A 48 -9.37 -2.65 -7.75
N PRO A 49 -10.21 -3.64 -8.09
CA PRO A 49 -11.48 -3.92 -7.43
C PRO A 49 -11.28 -4.38 -5.98
N PHE A 50 -10.11 -4.94 -5.67
CA PHE A 50 -9.77 -5.48 -4.37
C PHE A 50 -9.32 -4.41 -3.35
N ALA A 51 -8.96 -3.22 -3.81
CA ALA A 51 -8.44 -2.16 -2.94
C ALA A 51 -9.53 -1.54 -2.04
N LYS A 52 -10.75 -1.33 -2.57
CA LYS A 52 -11.83 -0.65 -1.84
C LYS A 52 -12.30 -1.42 -0.60
N PRO A 53 -12.52 -2.75 -0.63
CA PRO A 53 -12.83 -3.52 0.58
C PRO A 53 -11.72 -3.46 1.62
N LEU A 54 -10.45 -3.59 1.20
CA LEU A 54 -9.29 -3.50 2.08
C LEU A 54 -9.18 -2.14 2.77
N ARG A 55 -9.40 -1.05 2.04
CA ARG A 55 -9.29 0.31 2.56
C ARG A 55 -10.33 0.65 3.63
N LYS A 56 -11.52 0.04 3.57
CA LYS A 56 -12.58 0.20 4.59
C LYS A 56 -12.25 -0.48 5.91
N THR A 57 -11.38 -1.48 5.90
CA THR A 57 -10.95 -2.20 7.10
C THR A 57 -9.57 -1.67 7.50
N THR A 58 -9.51 -0.79 8.51
CA THR A 58 -8.32 0.00 8.88
C THR A 58 -7.03 -0.81 9.09
N GLN A 59 -7.11 -2.13 9.29
CA GLN A 59 -5.95 -3.01 9.53
C GLN A 59 -5.57 -3.89 8.33
N SER A 60 -6.39 -3.94 7.27
CA SER A 60 -6.18 -4.82 6.11
C SER A 60 -5.24 -4.24 5.05
N LEU A 61 -5.04 -2.91 5.05
CA LEU A 61 -4.04 -2.23 4.24
C LEU A 61 -3.20 -1.34 5.14
N THR A 62 -1.93 -1.71 5.29
CA THR A 62 -0.96 -0.94 6.10
C THR A 62 -0.03 -0.18 5.18
N VAL A 63 0.23 1.10 5.44
CA VAL A 63 1.26 1.90 4.75
C VAL A 63 2.34 2.25 5.77
N LEU A 64 3.57 1.82 5.53
CA LEU A 64 4.73 2.15 6.35
C LEU A 64 5.79 2.84 5.51
N VAL A 65 6.51 3.76 6.14
CA VAL A 65 7.68 4.42 5.55
C VAL A 65 8.93 3.85 6.21
N THR A 66 9.92 3.49 5.40
CA THR A 66 11.18 2.91 5.85
C THR A 66 12.33 3.37 4.97
N ASN A 67 13.52 3.52 5.55
CA ASN A 67 14.75 3.69 4.78
C ASN A 67 15.31 2.35 4.27
N ALA A 68 16.23 2.45 3.31
CA ALA A 68 16.93 1.31 2.73
C ALA A 68 17.65 0.44 3.79
N ARG A 69 18.20 1.03 4.86
CA ARG A 69 18.93 0.29 5.90
C ARG A 69 18.03 -0.61 6.74
N ALA A 70 16.79 -0.19 6.98
CA ALA A 70 15.82 -0.94 7.77
C ALA A 70 14.88 -1.82 6.91
N LEU A 71 14.94 -1.69 5.58
CA LEU A 71 13.98 -2.28 4.66
C LEU A 71 13.88 -3.80 4.81
N GLU A 72 14.99 -4.56 4.72
CA GLU A 72 14.95 -6.03 4.79
C GLU A 72 14.30 -6.52 6.09
N LYS A 73 14.74 -5.97 7.24
CA LYS A 73 14.17 -6.33 8.55
C LYS A 73 12.68 -5.97 8.64
N THR A 74 12.28 -4.85 8.04
CA THR A 74 10.88 -4.43 7.99
C THR A 74 10.06 -5.37 7.10
N CYS A 75 10.59 -5.78 5.94
CA CYS A 75 9.97 -6.77 5.05
C CYS A 75 9.80 -8.13 5.76
N GLU A 76 10.82 -8.65 6.45
CA GLU A 76 10.73 -9.89 7.22
C GLU A 76 9.66 -9.82 8.32
N SER A 77 9.64 -8.71 9.08
CA SER A 77 8.67 -8.49 10.15
C SER A 77 7.25 -8.41 9.62
N GLU A 78 7.03 -7.65 8.55
CA GLU A 78 5.71 -7.46 7.95
C GLU A 78 5.21 -8.72 7.25
N ALA A 79 6.06 -9.41 6.48
CA ALA A 79 5.71 -10.70 5.87
C ALA A 79 5.29 -11.72 6.95
N SER A 80 6.05 -11.82 8.04
CA SER A 80 5.69 -12.67 9.17
C SER A 80 4.38 -12.26 9.85
N ARG A 81 4.11 -10.95 9.94
CA ARG A 81 2.84 -10.42 10.47
C ARG A 81 1.67 -10.81 9.57
N LEU A 82 1.82 -10.71 8.26
CA LEU A 82 0.80 -11.13 7.28
C LEU A 82 0.49 -12.63 7.42
N MET A 83 1.52 -13.47 7.57
CA MET A 83 1.32 -14.92 7.78
C MET A 83 0.58 -15.28 9.07
N ARG A 84 0.67 -14.44 10.11
CA ARG A 84 -0.09 -14.62 11.36
C ARG A 84 -1.51 -14.05 11.30
N ALA A 85 -1.82 -13.20 10.32
CA ALA A 85 -3.15 -12.60 10.21
C ALA A 85 -4.19 -13.66 9.79
N PRO A 86 -5.44 -13.57 10.27
CA PRO A 86 -6.49 -14.49 9.85
C PRO A 86 -6.64 -14.53 8.34
N THR A 87 -6.83 -15.72 7.77
CA THR A 87 -7.10 -15.86 6.33
C THR A 87 -8.55 -15.55 5.99
N SER A 88 -9.45 -15.38 6.96
CA SER A 88 -10.85 -15.01 6.72
C SER A 88 -11.03 -13.61 6.10
N SER A 89 -9.98 -12.78 6.14
CA SER A 89 -9.96 -11.48 5.48
C SER A 89 -8.56 -11.18 4.94
N PRO A 90 -8.44 -10.58 3.75
CA PRO A 90 -7.14 -10.27 3.18
C PRO A 90 -6.43 -9.17 3.96
N HIS A 91 -5.11 -9.28 4.03
CA HIS A 91 -4.22 -8.31 4.68
C HIS A 91 -3.00 -8.05 3.80
N THR A 92 -2.62 -6.79 3.64
CA THR A 92 -1.51 -6.38 2.77
C THR A 92 -0.73 -5.20 3.39
N THR A 93 0.52 -5.04 2.99
CA THR A 93 1.38 -3.94 3.44
C THR A 93 2.05 -3.26 2.25
N LEU A 94 1.97 -1.93 2.19
CA LEU A 94 2.82 -1.10 1.34
C LEU A 94 3.99 -0.57 2.18
N LEU A 95 5.21 -0.86 1.76
CA LEU A 95 6.44 -0.28 2.31
C LEU A 95 6.97 0.76 1.34
N VAL A 96 6.94 2.01 1.75
CA VAL A 96 7.33 3.19 0.96
C VAL A 96 8.74 3.60 1.39
N LEU A 97 9.66 3.77 0.43
CA LEU A 97 11.01 4.23 0.74
C LEU A 97 11.05 5.71 1.13
N GLU A 98 11.88 6.03 2.12
CA GLU A 98 12.19 7.41 2.53
C GLU A 98 13.02 8.14 1.48
N GLU A 99 13.92 7.42 0.81
CA GLU A 99 14.80 7.93 -0.22
C GLU A 99 14.17 7.85 -1.61
N ASP A 100 14.53 8.81 -2.46
CA ASP A 100 14.29 8.72 -3.90
C ASP A 100 15.49 8.02 -4.54
N VAL A 101 15.20 7.05 -5.39
CA VAL A 101 16.16 6.20 -6.10
C VAL A 101 15.70 6.07 -7.54
N SER A 102 16.59 5.74 -8.48
CA SER A 102 16.15 5.48 -9.86
C SER A 102 15.32 4.19 -9.93
N TRP A 103 14.56 4.01 -11.01
CA TRP A 103 13.82 2.77 -11.23
C TRP A 103 14.73 1.53 -11.24
N GLU A 104 15.87 1.61 -11.92
CA GLU A 104 16.84 0.52 -12.03
C GLU A 104 17.47 0.21 -10.66
N GLU A 105 17.92 1.23 -9.93
CA GLU A 105 18.48 1.08 -8.58
C GLU A 105 17.47 0.48 -7.61
N PHE A 106 16.19 0.89 -7.72
CA PHE A 106 15.10 0.38 -6.91
C PHE A 106 14.88 -1.12 -7.15
N MET A 107 14.84 -1.54 -8.42
CA MET A 107 14.59 -2.92 -8.81
C MET A 107 15.72 -3.86 -8.39
N ASP A 108 16.97 -3.49 -8.68
CA ASP A 108 18.14 -4.32 -8.39
C ASP A 108 18.54 -4.29 -6.91
N GLY A 109 18.14 -3.25 -6.18
CA GLY A 109 18.45 -3.05 -4.77
C GLY A 109 17.24 -3.31 -3.86
N PRO A 110 16.54 -2.25 -3.41
CA PRO A 110 15.44 -2.35 -2.45
C PRO A 110 14.37 -3.40 -2.75
N ALA A 111 13.84 -3.47 -3.98
CA ALA A 111 12.78 -4.40 -4.32
C ALA A 111 13.26 -5.86 -4.27
N ALA A 112 14.40 -6.16 -4.87
CA ALA A 112 15.02 -7.48 -4.81
C ALA A 112 15.41 -7.89 -3.38
N ALA A 113 15.91 -6.94 -2.57
CA ALA A 113 16.22 -7.19 -1.16
C ALA A 113 14.96 -7.53 -0.35
N CYS A 114 13.87 -6.79 -0.56
CA CYS A 114 12.59 -7.07 0.10
C CYS A 114 12.01 -8.42 -0.34
N ALA A 115 12.12 -8.79 -1.62
CA ALA A 115 11.69 -10.09 -2.11
C ALA A 115 12.43 -11.25 -1.42
N ARG A 116 13.77 -11.20 -1.38
CA ARG A 116 14.59 -12.20 -0.66
C ARG A 116 14.26 -12.24 0.84
N ALA A 117 14.03 -11.09 1.45
CA ALA A 117 13.66 -10.98 2.86
C ALA A 117 12.32 -11.66 3.15
N CYS A 118 11.30 -11.43 2.32
CA CYS A 118 9.99 -12.08 2.45
C CYS A 118 10.10 -13.59 2.22
N GLU A 119 10.83 -14.02 1.18
CA GLU A 119 11.05 -15.44 0.88
C GLU A 119 11.69 -16.17 2.07
N ARG A 120 12.75 -15.62 2.67
CA ARG A 120 13.38 -16.19 3.88
C ARG A 120 12.41 -16.29 5.05
N ALA A 121 11.53 -15.31 5.22
CA ALA A 121 10.61 -15.24 6.35
C ALA A 121 9.40 -16.17 6.20
N THR A 122 8.95 -16.43 4.96
CA THR A 122 7.66 -17.07 4.72
C THR A 122 7.72 -18.27 3.77
N GLY A 123 8.88 -18.63 3.25
CA GLY A 123 9.01 -19.73 2.29
C GLY A 123 8.22 -19.48 1.01
N ASP A 124 8.32 -18.26 0.46
CA ASP A 124 7.64 -17.83 -0.78
C ASP A 124 6.09 -17.69 -0.66
N GLU A 125 5.52 -17.66 0.54
CA GLU A 125 4.07 -17.41 0.73
C GLU A 125 3.65 -15.92 0.59
N VAL A 126 4.61 -15.00 0.60
CA VAL A 126 4.39 -13.56 0.42
C VAL A 126 5.07 -13.08 -0.85
N THR A 127 4.28 -12.59 -1.79
CA THR A 127 4.72 -11.96 -3.03
C THR A 127 5.01 -10.48 -2.82
N VAL A 128 6.09 -10.00 -3.45
CA VAL A 128 6.49 -8.59 -3.45
C VAL A 128 6.21 -8.00 -4.82
N VAL A 129 5.36 -6.96 -4.89
CA VAL A 129 5.04 -6.25 -6.13
C VAL A 129 5.64 -4.83 -6.08
N PRO A 130 6.55 -4.48 -7.00
CA PRO A 130 7.18 -3.17 -7.03
C PRO A 130 6.31 -2.11 -7.70
N PHE A 131 6.32 -0.90 -7.15
CA PHE A 131 5.76 0.32 -7.75
C PHE A 131 6.78 1.46 -7.67
N HIS A 132 6.88 2.28 -8.71
CA HIS A 132 7.85 3.36 -8.77
C HIS A 132 7.36 4.56 -9.59
N PRO A 133 7.71 5.83 -9.28
CA PRO A 133 7.32 7.00 -10.09
C PRO A 133 7.75 6.89 -11.56
N GLU A 134 8.90 6.26 -11.78
CA GLU A 134 9.55 6.10 -13.08
C GLU A 134 9.38 4.69 -13.66
N ALA A 135 8.51 3.85 -13.09
CA ALA A 135 8.32 2.48 -13.56
C ALA A 135 8.11 2.45 -15.08
N THR A 136 8.91 1.60 -15.74
CA THR A 136 8.87 1.35 -17.17
C THR A 136 9.21 -0.11 -17.44
N PHE A 137 8.49 -0.71 -18.38
CA PHE A 137 8.70 -2.10 -18.79
C PHE A 137 8.84 -2.17 -20.31
N ASP A 138 9.71 -3.07 -20.77
CA ASP A 138 9.91 -3.30 -22.19
C ASP A 138 8.61 -3.81 -22.83
N GLY A 139 8.23 -3.20 -23.96
CA GLY A 139 7.00 -3.53 -24.68
C GLY A 139 5.73 -2.87 -24.13
N GLU A 140 5.80 -2.18 -22.99
CA GLU A 140 4.66 -1.42 -22.46
C GLU A 140 4.57 -0.02 -23.06
N SER A 141 3.33 0.45 -23.24
CA SER A 141 3.08 1.83 -23.65
C SER A 141 3.42 2.81 -22.52
N ALA A 142 3.69 4.07 -22.88
CA ALA A 142 3.95 5.12 -21.88
C ALA A 142 2.80 5.26 -20.86
N CYS A 143 1.55 5.07 -21.29
CA CYS A 143 0.38 5.07 -20.40
C CYS A 143 0.23 3.74 -19.64
N GLY A 144 0.48 2.59 -20.28
CA GLY A 144 0.41 1.26 -19.65
C GLY A 144 1.34 1.13 -18.46
N ASN A 145 2.52 1.75 -18.52
CA ASN A 145 3.45 1.85 -17.40
C ASN A 145 2.84 2.47 -16.13
N PHE A 146 1.80 3.31 -16.23
CA PHE A 146 1.12 3.88 -15.07
C PHE A 146 0.33 2.86 -14.23
N THR A 147 0.12 1.64 -14.73
CA THR A 147 -0.41 0.53 -13.92
C THR A 147 0.53 0.14 -12.76
N SER A 148 1.83 0.39 -12.94
CA SER A 148 2.90 0.09 -11.97
C SER A 148 3.56 1.35 -11.41
N ARG A 149 3.01 2.54 -11.69
CA ARG A 149 3.52 3.80 -11.11
C ARG A 149 2.88 4.11 -9.78
N SER A 150 3.65 4.75 -8.92
CA SER A 150 3.26 5.26 -7.60
C SER A 150 3.91 6.61 -7.34
N PRO A 151 3.49 7.37 -6.32
CA PRO A 151 4.11 8.65 -5.97
C PRO A 151 5.56 8.52 -5.46
N HIS A 152 5.91 7.35 -4.91
CA HIS A 152 7.20 7.05 -4.30
C HIS A 152 7.58 5.59 -4.56
N ALA A 153 8.88 5.29 -4.57
CA ALA A 153 9.38 3.90 -4.61
C ALA A 153 8.73 3.08 -3.49
N THR A 154 7.99 2.03 -3.87
CA THR A 154 7.12 1.30 -2.95
C THR A 154 7.12 -0.18 -3.31
N VAL A 155 7.16 -1.05 -2.30
CA VAL A 155 6.89 -2.48 -2.47
C VAL A 155 5.59 -2.87 -1.77
N HIS A 156 4.77 -3.66 -2.45
CA HIS A 156 3.52 -4.20 -1.92
C HIS A 156 3.68 -5.67 -1.56
N LEU A 157 3.50 -5.97 -0.28
CA LEU A 157 3.51 -7.32 0.27
C LEU A 157 2.10 -7.90 0.23
N LEU A 158 1.96 -9.00 -0.50
CA LEU A 158 0.70 -9.70 -0.73
C LEU A 158 0.85 -11.17 -0.37
N ARG A 159 -0.10 -11.75 0.37
CA ARG A 159 -0.11 -13.20 0.59
C ARG A 159 -0.62 -13.90 -0.66
N LYS A 160 0.04 -14.97 -1.09
CA LYS A 160 -0.41 -15.76 -2.25
C LYS A 160 -1.84 -16.26 -2.10
N VAL A 161 -2.18 -16.77 -0.93
CA VAL A 161 -3.56 -17.22 -0.62
C VAL A 161 -4.62 -16.12 -0.79
N ASP A 162 -4.27 -14.85 -0.53
CA ASP A 162 -5.21 -13.73 -0.71
C ASP A 162 -5.32 -13.34 -2.20
N ILE A 163 -4.21 -13.41 -2.94
CA ILE A 163 -4.18 -13.19 -4.38
C ILE A 163 -5.04 -14.25 -5.08
N GLU A 164 -4.76 -15.53 -4.84
CA GLU A 164 -5.48 -16.65 -5.46
C GLU A 164 -6.99 -16.57 -5.20
N ARG A 165 -7.39 -16.21 -3.98
CA ARG A 165 -8.81 -16.03 -3.65
C ARG A 165 -9.43 -14.86 -4.39
N ALA A 166 -8.72 -13.73 -4.48
CA ALA A 166 -9.20 -12.55 -5.20
C ALA A 166 -9.33 -12.83 -6.71
N GLU A 167 -8.34 -13.52 -7.29
CA GLU A 167 -8.36 -13.90 -8.71
C GLU A 167 -9.42 -14.96 -9.02
N ASN A 168 -9.58 -15.98 -8.17
CA ASN A 168 -10.66 -16.96 -8.33
C ASN A 168 -12.04 -16.29 -8.26
N ALA A 169 -12.27 -15.43 -7.27
CA ALA A 169 -13.54 -14.73 -7.15
C ALA A 169 -13.84 -13.86 -8.38
N TRP A 170 -12.84 -13.16 -8.92
CA TRP A 170 -13.02 -12.23 -10.03
C TRP A 170 -13.11 -12.93 -11.39
N TYR A 171 -12.18 -13.83 -11.71
CA TYR A 171 -12.07 -14.44 -13.04
C TYR A 171 -12.88 -15.74 -13.18
N VAL A 172 -13.03 -16.51 -12.10
CA VAL A 172 -13.69 -17.81 -12.15
C VAL A 172 -15.13 -17.71 -11.69
N ASP A 173 -15.37 -17.17 -10.50
CA ASP A 173 -16.72 -17.15 -9.92
C ASP A 173 -17.61 -16.08 -10.57
N GLU A 174 -17.04 -14.90 -10.88
CA GLU A 174 -17.76 -13.79 -11.52
C GLU A 174 -17.55 -13.67 -13.03
N GLU A 175 -16.64 -14.47 -13.62
CA GLU A 175 -16.30 -14.47 -15.05
C GLU A 175 -16.05 -13.07 -15.63
N ARG A 176 -15.31 -12.24 -14.89
CA ARG A 176 -15.03 -10.84 -15.26
C ARG A 176 -13.92 -10.71 -16.31
N GLU A 177 -13.86 -9.52 -16.92
CA GLU A 177 -12.79 -9.12 -17.84
C GLU A 177 -11.39 -9.15 -17.19
N ASP A 178 -10.35 -9.30 -18.02
CA ASP A 178 -8.96 -9.17 -17.58
C ASP A 178 -8.68 -7.72 -17.16
N ILE A 179 -8.49 -7.53 -15.85
CA ILE A 179 -8.25 -6.21 -15.28
C ILE A 179 -6.98 -5.55 -15.81
N ARG A 180 -5.95 -6.33 -16.18
CA ARG A 180 -4.67 -5.80 -16.68
C ARG A 180 -4.90 -5.16 -18.03
N LEU A 181 -5.58 -5.86 -18.94
CA LEU A 181 -5.94 -5.35 -20.26
C LEU A 181 -6.86 -4.13 -20.15
N ARG A 182 -7.94 -4.23 -19.36
CA ARG A 182 -8.87 -3.12 -19.13
C ARG A 182 -8.17 -1.88 -18.54
N ASN A 183 -7.24 -2.06 -17.62
CA ASN A 183 -6.48 -0.93 -17.06
C ASN A 183 -5.57 -0.28 -18.10
N VAL A 184 -4.84 -1.05 -18.89
CA VAL A 184 -3.98 -0.51 -19.96
C VAL A 184 -4.83 0.25 -20.98
N GLU A 185 -5.96 -0.30 -21.41
CA GLU A 185 -6.90 0.37 -22.32
C GLU A 185 -7.43 1.68 -21.74
N TYR A 186 -7.89 1.66 -20.48
CA TYR A 186 -8.39 2.85 -19.78
C TYR A 186 -7.33 3.95 -19.67
N LEU A 187 -6.10 3.60 -19.27
CA LEU A 187 -5.01 4.58 -19.12
C LEU A 187 -4.54 5.11 -20.48
N ASN A 188 -4.54 4.27 -21.53
CA ASN A 188 -4.28 4.73 -22.89
C ASN A 188 -5.34 5.73 -23.37
N ALA A 189 -6.62 5.49 -23.07
CA ALA A 189 -7.70 6.39 -23.42
C ALA A 189 -7.64 7.74 -22.67
N LEU A 190 -7.14 7.76 -21.43
CA LEU A 190 -6.88 9.01 -20.69
C LEU A 190 -5.73 9.82 -21.33
N GLY A 191 -4.70 9.14 -21.80
CA GLY A 191 -3.54 9.76 -22.43
C GLY A 191 -2.47 10.25 -21.44
N VAL A 192 -1.22 10.29 -21.91
CA VAL A 192 -0.04 10.46 -21.05
C VAL A 192 0.02 11.80 -20.31
N ASP A 193 -0.51 12.87 -20.90
CA ASP A 193 -0.47 14.20 -20.29
C ASP A 193 -1.42 14.31 -19.09
N GLU A 194 -2.62 13.72 -19.20
CA GLU A 194 -3.57 13.67 -18.09
C GLU A 194 -3.03 12.78 -16.96
N LEU A 195 -2.43 11.64 -17.30
CA LEU A 195 -1.78 10.76 -16.32
C LEU A 195 -0.64 11.47 -15.57
N ARG A 196 0.23 12.20 -16.29
CA ARG A 196 1.30 13.00 -15.69
C ARG A 196 0.74 14.10 -14.80
N ARG A 197 -0.33 14.79 -15.21
CA ARG A 197 -0.98 15.82 -14.41
C ARG A 197 -1.52 15.25 -13.10
N ALA A 198 -2.32 14.18 -13.18
CA ALA A 198 -2.92 13.54 -12.03
C ALA A 198 -1.88 13.00 -11.03
N PHE A 199 -0.89 12.24 -11.50
CA PHE A 199 0.18 11.73 -10.63
C PHE A 199 1.05 12.86 -10.07
N GLY A 200 1.33 13.90 -10.86
CA GLY A 200 2.07 15.08 -10.43
C GLY A 200 1.33 15.91 -9.37
N GLU A 201 -0.01 15.90 -9.35
CA GLU A 201 -0.81 16.53 -8.30
C GLU A 201 -0.78 15.75 -6.98
N ILE A 202 -0.69 14.41 -7.06
CA ILE A 202 -0.47 13.58 -5.88
C ILE A 202 0.93 13.83 -5.30
N ALA A 203 1.96 13.86 -6.15
CA ALA A 203 3.34 14.01 -5.70
C ALA A 203 3.64 15.39 -5.06
N ARG A 204 2.85 16.43 -5.36
CA ARG A 204 3.01 17.79 -4.83
C ARG A 204 2.18 18.12 -3.59
N GLY A 205 1.04 17.43 -3.38
CA GLY A 205 0.15 17.63 -2.21
C GLY A 205 0.66 17.00 -0.92
#